data_AF-A0A369RN42-F1
#
_entry.id   AF-A0A369RN42-F1
#
_cell.length_a   1.000
_cell.length_b   1.000
_cell.length_c   1.000
_cell.angle_alpha   90.00
_cell.angle_beta   90.00
_cell.angle_gamma   90.00
#
_symmetry.space_group_name_H-M   'P 1'
#
loop_
_entity.id
_entity.type
_entity.pdbx_description
1 polymer ?
#
loop_
_entity_poly.entity_id
_entity_poly.type
_entity_poly.pdbx_seq_one_letter_code
_entity_poly.pdbx_strand_id
1 'polypeptide(L)'
;MQNAMDPIRDDLKRRDSFMYIANNIKSIKVIEFGRKLRLSENDVDDIVNSNRSRFDKFMNLLEEWHSQFVSTATFDKLLDTLRSCNEVVVAEKLKKKYSISSNSGGQKPKNSKDIKKETGGRMVIGISLVIVIAILYIRFSQD
;
A
#
# COMPACT_ATOMS: atom_id res chain seq x y z
N MET A 1 11.60 21.53 4.84
CA MET A 1 10.51 20.98 4.01
C MET A 1 10.84 19.52 3.75
N GLN A 2 10.16 18.57 4.41
CA GLN A 2 10.34 17.16 4.08
C GLN A 2 9.60 16.93 2.76
N ASN A 3 10.34 16.86 1.66
CA ASN A 3 9.79 16.34 0.41
C ASN A 3 9.41 14.89 0.71
N ALA A 4 8.12 14.65 0.97
CA ALA A 4 7.61 13.29 1.09
C ALA A 4 7.89 12.60 -0.25
N MET A 5 8.93 11.77 -0.27
CA MET A 5 9.32 11.01 -1.45
C MET A 5 8.10 10.21 -1.91
N ASP A 6 7.77 10.31 -3.20
CA ASP A 6 6.69 9.54 -3.81
C ASP A 6 6.86 8.05 -3.42
N PRO A 7 5.83 7.41 -2.82
CA PRO A 7 5.89 6.01 -2.40
C PRO A 7 6.33 5.04 -3.50
N ILE A 8 6.14 5.38 -4.78
CA ILE A 8 6.56 4.54 -5.92
C ILE A 8 8.07 4.63 -6.17
N ARG A 9 8.73 5.74 -5.80
CA ARG A 9 10.18 5.89 -5.96
C ARG A 9 10.99 5.21 -4.87
N ASP A 10 10.37 4.90 -3.74
CA ASP A 10 10.97 4.14 -2.66
C ASP A 10 10.70 2.65 -2.89
N ASP A 11 11.74 1.85 -3.05
CA ASP A 11 11.61 0.43 -3.43
C ASP A 11 10.77 -0.39 -2.44
N LEU A 12 10.90 -0.12 -1.14
CA LEU A 12 10.14 -0.81 -0.10
C LEU A 12 8.68 -0.40 -0.15
N LYS A 13 8.40 0.91 -0.22
CA LYS A 13 7.03 1.43 -0.29
C LYS A 13 6.33 1.07 -1.60
N ARG A 14 7.07 1.01 -2.72
CA ARG A 14 6.57 0.58 -4.03
C ARG A 14 6.12 -0.88 -3.95
N ARG A 15 7.00 -1.76 -3.47
CA ARG A 15 6.68 -3.18 -3.33
C ARG A 15 5.50 -3.41 -2.40
N ASP A 16 5.46 -2.72 -1.27
CA ASP A 16 4.34 -2.72 -0.34
C ASP A 16 3.03 -2.29 -0.98
N SER A 17 3.07 -1.25 -1.83
CA SER A 17 1.90 -0.76 -2.57
C SER A 17 1.41 -1.80 -3.57
N PHE A 18 2.33 -2.44 -4.30
CA PHE A 18 1.98 -3.46 -5.29
C PHE A 18 1.37 -4.69 -4.63
N MET A 19 1.99 -5.18 -3.54
CA MET A 19 1.43 -6.29 -2.76
C MET A 19 0.04 -5.95 -2.21
N TYR A 20 -0.17 -4.72 -1.72
CA TYR A 20 -1.47 -4.30 -1.24
C TYR A 20 -2.52 -4.36 -2.36
N ILE A 21 -2.21 -3.83 -3.53
CA ILE A 21 -3.10 -3.83 -4.69
C ILE A 21 -3.42 -5.26 -5.12
N ALA A 22 -2.40 -6.09 -5.34
CA ALA A 22 -2.55 -7.47 -5.80
C ALA A 22 -3.38 -8.34 -4.84
N ASN A 23 -3.31 -8.07 -3.53
CA ASN A 23 -4.11 -8.77 -2.53
C ASN A 23 -5.59 -8.33 -2.51
N ASN A 24 -5.87 -7.06 -2.86
CA ASN A 24 -7.20 -6.46 -2.65
C ASN A 24 -8.04 -6.33 -3.93
N ILE A 25 -7.46 -6.32 -5.14
CA ILE A 25 -8.23 -6.25 -6.39
C ILE A 25 -8.86 -7.61 -6.72
N LYS A 26 -10.13 -7.59 -7.17
CA LYS A 26 -10.84 -8.78 -7.66
C LYS A 26 -10.37 -9.19 -9.06
N SER A 27 -10.23 -10.49 -9.29
CA SER A 27 -9.55 -11.11 -10.45
C SER A 27 -9.98 -10.64 -11.85
N ILE A 28 -11.21 -10.14 -12.01
CA ILE A 28 -11.81 -9.87 -13.33
C ILE A 28 -11.13 -8.69 -14.06
N LYS A 29 -10.34 -7.86 -13.35
CA LYS A 29 -9.88 -6.57 -13.90
C LYS A 29 -8.41 -6.53 -14.32
N VAL A 30 -7.68 -7.65 -14.38
CA VAL A 30 -6.24 -7.63 -14.75
C VAL A 30 -6.02 -6.99 -16.12
N ILE A 31 -6.78 -7.40 -17.15
CA ILE A 31 -6.70 -6.85 -18.51
C ILE A 31 -7.02 -5.35 -18.51
N GLU A 32 -8.17 -4.99 -17.92
CA GLU A 32 -8.62 -3.60 -17.85
C GLU A 32 -7.59 -2.71 -17.16
N PHE A 33 -7.04 -3.18 -16.05
CA PHE A 33 -6.06 -2.46 -15.25
C PHE A 33 -4.74 -2.27 -16.02
N GLY A 34 -4.24 -3.30 -16.71
CA GLY A 34 -3.06 -3.19 -17.57
C GLY A 34 -3.23 -2.18 -18.71
N ARG A 35 -4.39 -2.21 -19.38
CA ARG A 35 -4.73 -1.24 -20.44
C ARG A 35 -4.79 0.19 -19.89
N LYS A 36 -5.35 0.41 -18.69
CA LYS A 36 -5.38 1.73 -18.04
C LYS A 36 -3.99 2.21 -17.60
N LEU A 37 -3.04 1.30 -17.35
CA LEU A 37 -1.63 1.61 -17.13
C LEU A 37 -0.85 1.87 -18.41
N ARG A 38 -1.50 1.76 -19.58
CA ARG A 38 -0.91 1.96 -20.92
C ARG A 38 0.18 0.94 -21.28
N LEU A 39 0.13 -0.24 -20.67
CA LEU A 39 0.92 -1.37 -21.14
C LEU A 39 0.45 -1.80 -22.54
N SER A 40 1.35 -2.42 -23.31
CA SER A 40 0.98 -2.94 -24.62
C SER A 40 -0.02 -4.09 -24.47
N GLU A 41 -0.86 -4.29 -25.49
CA GLU A 41 -1.84 -5.37 -25.49
C GLU A 41 -1.17 -6.74 -25.39
N ASN A 42 -0.05 -6.93 -26.10
CA ASN A 42 0.74 -8.17 -26.05
C ASN A 42 1.27 -8.45 -24.63
N ASP A 43 1.85 -7.45 -23.95
CA ASP A 43 2.37 -7.64 -22.59
C ASP A 43 1.26 -8.01 -21.61
N VAL A 44 0.09 -7.37 -21.74
CA VAL A 44 -1.07 -7.66 -20.90
C VAL A 44 -1.61 -9.05 -21.17
N ASP A 45 -1.72 -9.45 -22.43
CA ASP A 45 -2.23 -10.77 -22.83
C ASP A 45 -1.27 -11.88 -22.38
N ASP A 46 0.04 -11.71 -22.53
CA ASP A 46 1.03 -12.68 -22.06
C ASP A 46 0.95 -12.90 -20.54
N ILE A 47 0.80 -11.83 -19.76
CA ILE A 47 0.62 -11.91 -18.31
C ILE A 47 -0.70 -12.61 -17.96
N VAL A 48 -1.79 -12.23 -18.62
CA VAL A 48 -3.13 -12.75 -18.32
C VAL A 48 -3.27 -14.22 -18.70
N ASN A 49 -2.69 -14.63 -19.82
CA ASN A 49 -2.72 -16.01 -20.32
C ASN A 49 -1.71 -16.92 -19.61
N SER A 50 -0.81 -16.38 -18.80
CA SER A 50 0.09 -17.20 -17.99
C SER A 50 -0.66 -18.07 -16.96
N ASN A 51 -0.09 -19.23 -16.62
CA ASN A 51 -0.64 -20.14 -15.59
C ASN A 51 -0.34 -19.66 -14.15
N ARG A 52 -0.05 -18.36 -13.97
CA ARG A 52 0.29 -17.80 -12.65
C ARG A 52 -0.95 -17.47 -11.84
N SER A 53 -0.79 -17.32 -10.52
CA SER A 53 -1.89 -16.90 -9.66
C SER A 53 -2.35 -15.48 -10.00
N ARG A 54 -3.58 -15.11 -9.64
CA ARG A 54 -4.08 -13.73 -9.77
C ARG A 54 -3.12 -12.72 -9.12
N PHE A 55 -2.59 -13.06 -7.96
CA PHE A 55 -1.67 -12.19 -7.23
C PHE A 55 -0.41 -11.94 -8.05
N ASP A 56 0.20 -13.00 -8.57
CA ASP A 56 1.41 -12.91 -9.41
C ASP A 56 1.16 -12.14 -10.70
N LYS A 57 -0.02 -12.31 -11.31
CA LYS A 57 -0.41 -11.54 -12.50
C LYS A 57 -0.44 -10.04 -12.23
N PHE A 58 -1.04 -9.62 -11.10
CA PHE A 58 -1.03 -8.22 -10.70
C PHE A 58 0.36 -7.71 -10.33
N MET A 59 1.17 -8.52 -9.64
CA MET A 59 2.55 -8.14 -9.31
C MET A 59 3.39 -7.92 -10.56
N ASN A 60 3.37 -8.88 -11.49
CA ASN A 60 4.09 -8.77 -12.76
C ASN A 60 3.63 -7.56 -13.56
N LEU A 61 2.32 -7.31 -13.63
CA LEU A 61 1.76 -6.19 -14.37
C LEU A 61 2.17 -4.83 -13.79
N LEU A 62 2.21 -4.70 -12.46
CA LEU A 62 2.66 -3.49 -11.77
C LEU A 62 4.18 -3.29 -11.88
N GLU A 63 4.96 -4.37 -11.82
CA GLU A 63 6.40 -4.33 -12.04
C GLU A 63 6.73 -3.94 -13.48
N GLU A 64 6.03 -4.50 -14.46
CA GLU A 64 6.17 -4.16 -15.88
C GLU A 64 5.83 -2.68 -16.13
N TRP A 65 4.71 -2.20 -15.59
CA TRP A 65 4.35 -0.80 -15.67
C TRP A 65 5.42 0.11 -15.07
N HIS A 66 5.93 -0.22 -13.88
CA HIS A 66 6.98 0.60 -13.28
C HIS A 66 8.27 0.56 -14.10
N SER A 67 8.64 -0.62 -14.65
CA SER A 67 9.83 -0.81 -15.49
C SER A 67 9.76 0.00 -16.79
N GLN A 68 8.62 -0.02 -17.48
CA GLN A 68 8.44 0.72 -18.73
C GLN A 68 8.32 2.24 -18.52
N PHE A 69 7.78 2.66 -17.36
CA PHE A 69 7.45 4.07 -17.10
C PHE A 69 8.21 4.68 -15.91
N VAL A 70 9.39 4.18 -15.53
CA VAL A 70 10.15 4.60 -14.32
C VAL A 70 10.16 6.12 -14.09
N SER A 71 10.41 6.91 -15.13
CA SER A 71 10.51 8.38 -15.04
C SER A 71 9.17 9.09 -14.82
N THR A 72 8.06 8.44 -15.17
CA THR A 72 6.72 9.03 -15.11
C THR A 72 5.75 8.25 -14.22
N ALA A 73 6.15 7.10 -13.68
CA ALA A 73 5.39 6.28 -12.76
C ALA A 73 5.32 7.01 -11.42
N THR A 74 4.11 7.41 -11.02
CA THR A 74 3.85 8.12 -9.77
C THR A 74 2.75 7.44 -8.99
N PHE A 75 2.75 7.64 -7.68
CA PHE A 75 1.69 7.12 -6.82
C PHE A 75 0.31 7.64 -7.23
N ASP A 76 0.21 8.91 -7.62
CA ASP A 76 -1.06 9.50 -8.07
C ASP A 76 -1.61 8.82 -9.33
N LYS A 77 -0.77 8.52 -10.32
CA LYS A 77 -1.20 7.76 -11.51
C LYS A 77 -1.74 6.39 -11.13
N LEU A 78 -1.07 5.70 -10.20
CA LEU A 78 -1.52 4.40 -9.73
C LEU A 78 -2.90 4.49 -9.04
N LEU A 79 -3.11 5.52 -8.21
CA LEU A 79 -4.41 5.79 -7.57
C LEU A 79 -5.49 6.12 -8.60
N ASP A 80 -5.18 6.91 -9.62
CA ASP A 80 -6.12 7.28 -10.67
C ASP A 80 -6.49 6.07 -11.54
N THR A 81 -5.53 5.20 -11.86
CA THR A 81 -5.80 3.92 -12.53
C THR A 81 -6.76 3.07 -11.69
N LEU A 82 -6.51 2.91 -10.38
CA LEU A 82 -7.39 2.17 -9.47
C LEU A 82 -8.82 2.73 -9.47
N ARG A 83 -8.97 4.06 -9.40
CA ARG A 83 -10.29 4.71 -9.48
C ARG A 83 -10.95 4.47 -10.83
N SER A 84 -10.20 4.55 -11.93
CA SER A 84 -10.71 4.33 -13.28
C SER A 84 -11.20 2.91 -13.52
N CYS A 85 -10.63 1.93 -12.80
CA CYS A 85 -11.07 0.54 -12.79
C CYS A 85 -12.14 0.26 -11.72
N ASN A 86 -12.78 1.28 -11.15
CA ASN A 86 -13.79 1.16 -10.10
C ASN A 86 -13.29 0.44 -8.82
N GLU A 87 -11.99 0.53 -8.52
CA GLU A 87 -11.34 0.04 -7.29
C GLU A 87 -11.10 1.19 -6.30
N VAL A 88 -12.09 2.09 -6.19
CA VAL A 88 -12.01 3.32 -5.37
C VAL A 88 -11.69 3.01 -3.91
N VAL A 89 -12.26 1.94 -3.35
CA VAL A 89 -12.00 1.53 -1.95
C VAL A 89 -10.53 1.15 -1.75
N VAL A 90 -9.92 0.47 -2.72
CA VAL A 90 -8.49 0.11 -2.68
C VAL A 90 -7.64 1.37 -2.78
N ALA A 91 -7.96 2.27 -3.71
CA ALA A 91 -7.28 3.54 -3.90
C ALA A 91 -7.29 4.40 -2.63
N GLU A 92 -8.46 4.59 -2.00
CA GLU A 92 -8.58 5.44 -0.82
C GLU A 92 -7.89 4.83 0.41
N LYS A 93 -7.97 3.50 0.60
CA LYS A 93 -7.22 2.83 1.68
C LYS A 93 -5.71 2.93 1.46
N LEU A 94 -5.26 2.75 0.23
CA LEU A 94 -3.84 2.86 -0.13
C LEU A 94 -3.34 4.30 0.06
N LYS A 95 -4.10 5.30 -0.39
CA LYS A 95 -3.80 6.72 -0.13
C LYS A 95 -3.70 7.01 1.36
N LYS A 96 -4.67 6.57 2.15
CA LYS A 96 -4.68 6.74 3.61
C LYS A 96 -3.45 6.11 4.29
N LYS A 97 -2.99 4.93 3.84
CA LYS A 97 -1.76 4.28 4.35
C LYS A 97 -0.56 5.22 4.31
N TYR A 98 -0.39 5.96 3.21
CA TYR A 98 0.75 6.85 3.02
C TYR A 98 0.49 8.30 3.47
N SER A 99 -0.76 8.77 3.53
CA SER A 99 -1.12 10.07 4.12
C SER A 99 -0.99 10.09 5.65
N ILE A 100 -1.22 8.97 6.35
CA ILE A 100 -1.01 8.88 7.80
C ILE A 100 0.49 8.86 8.12
N SER A 101 1.29 8.22 7.27
CA SER A 101 2.74 8.15 7.44
C SER A 101 3.44 9.52 7.33
N SER A 102 2.84 10.52 6.69
CA SER A 102 3.39 11.88 6.59
C SER A 102 2.97 12.81 7.74
N ASN A 103 1.99 12.41 8.55
CA ASN A 103 1.37 13.26 9.58
C ASN A 103 1.62 12.83 11.03
N SER A 104 2.59 11.95 11.30
CA SER A 104 3.01 11.67 12.69
C SER A 104 3.81 12.82 13.34
N GLY A 105 4.02 13.93 12.63
CA GLY A 105 4.57 15.19 13.15
C GLY A 105 3.52 16.30 13.29
N GLY A 106 2.64 16.19 14.29
CA GLY A 106 1.97 17.34 14.92
C GLY A 106 0.75 17.95 14.22
N GLN A 107 -0.43 17.67 14.77
CA GLN A 107 -1.40 18.73 15.02
C GLN A 107 -2.27 18.40 16.25
N LYS A 108 -1.93 19.11 17.33
CA LYS A 108 -2.77 19.34 18.51
C LYS A 108 -3.93 20.25 18.09
N PRO A 109 -5.20 19.85 18.21
CA PRO A 109 -6.29 20.81 18.19
C PRO A 109 -6.22 21.61 19.51
N LYS A 110 -5.85 22.88 19.43
CA LYS A 110 -6.06 23.83 20.52
C LYS A 110 -7.45 24.47 20.34
N ASN A 111 -8.30 24.16 21.33
CA ASN A 111 -9.31 25.02 21.95
C ASN A 111 -10.69 25.15 21.26
N SER A 112 -11.74 24.63 21.91
CA SER A 112 -12.62 25.46 22.72
C SER A 112 -13.55 24.65 23.64
N LYS A 113 -13.31 24.83 24.95
CA LYS A 113 -14.23 24.84 26.10
C LYS A 113 -14.91 23.54 26.58
N ASP A 114 -14.42 23.13 27.74
CA ASP A 114 -15.14 22.71 28.95
C ASP A 114 -16.25 21.65 28.82
N ILE A 115 -15.96 20.46 29.35
CA ILE A 115 -16.75 19.84 30.44
C ILE A 115 -15.82 18.93 31.25
N LYS A 116 -15.69 19.26 32.54
CA LYS A 116 -15.11 18.42 33.60
C LYS A 116 -15.90 17.12 33.72
N LYS A 117 -15.21 15.97 33.88
CA LYS A 117 -15.16 15.24 35.17
C LYS A 117 -14.26 14.00 35.11
N GLU A 118 -13.61 13.81 36.25
CA GLU A 118 -12.77 12.70 36.73
C GLU A 118 -13.21 11.31 36.26
N THR A 119 -12.33 10.37 35.99
CA THR A 119 -11.55 9.61 37.00
C THR A 119 -10.47 8.81 36.25
N GLY A 120 -9.22 8.80 36.70
CA GLY A 120 -8.72 7.70 37.55
C GLY A 120 -7.94 6.69 36.70
N GLY A 121 -6.61 6.68 36.87
CA GLY A 121 -5.68 6.09 35.92
C GLY A 121 -5.67 4.55 35.83
N ARG A 122 -5.06 4.06 34.74
CA ARG A 122 -3.82 3.27 34.80
C ARG A 122 -3.31 3.00 33.39
N MET A 123 -2.05 3.39 33.20
CA MET A 123 -1.14 2.99 32.15
C MET A 123 -1.03 1.45 32.13
N VAL A 124 -1.33 0.83 30.99
CA VAL A 124 -0.81 -0.50 30.64
C VAL A 124 -0.46 -0.49 29.16
N ILE A 125 0.85 -0.35 28.92
CA ILE A 125 1.49 -0.62 27.65
C ILE A 125 1.38 -2.13 27.44
N GLY A 126 0.33 -2.56 26.74
CA GLY A 126 0.10 -3.96 26.38
C GLY A 126 0.66 -4.27 25.00
N ILE A 127 1.96 -4.08 24.77
CA ILE A 127 2.63 -4.79 23.68
C ILE A 127 2.89 -6.18 24.25
N SER A 128 2.05 -7.14 23.91
CA SER A 128 2.18 -8.54 24.33
C SER A 128 3.61 -9.02 24.12
N LEU A 129 4.32 -9.28 25.22
CA LEU A 129 5.66 -9.86 25.28
C LEU A 129 5.74 -11.19 24.49
N VAL A 130 4.60 -11.86 24.28
CA VAL A 130 4.44 -13.06 23.45
C VAL A 130 4.85 -12.82 21.98
N ILE A 131 4.59 -11.63 21.42
CA ILE A 131 4.97 -11.31 20.03
C ILE A 131 6.48 -11.12 19.91
N VAL A 132 7.12 -10.49 20.91
CA VAL A 132 8.57 -10.27 20.89
C VAL A 132 9.32 -11.59 21.10
N ILE A 133 8.82 -12.49 21.96
CA ILE A 133 9.41 -13.83 22.14
C ILE A 133 9.24 -14.69 20.89
N ALA A 134 8.09 -14.62 20.19
CA ALA A 134 7.88 -15.36 18.94
C ALA A 134 8.84 -14.91 17.82
N ILE A 135 9.13 -13.61 17.73
CA ILE A 135 10.07 -13.06 16.74
C ILE A 135 11.51 -13.48 17.08
N LEU A 136 11.88 -13.55 18.36
CA LEU A 136 13.21 -14.00 18.77
C LEU A 136 13.39 -15.52 18.63
N TYR A 137 12.34 -16.33 18.88
CA TYR A 137 12.42 -17.79 18.74
C TYR A 137 12.60 -18.22 17.28
N ILE A 138 11.93 -17.56 16.33
CA ILE A 138 12.10 -17.85 14.89
C ILE A 138 13.54 -17.54 14.42
N ARG A 139 14.18 -16.52 14.99
CA ARG A 139 15.54 -16.14 14.62
C ARG A 139 16.64 -16.99 15.26
N PHE A 140 16.35 -17.72 16.33
CA PHE A 140 17.34 -18.56 17.03
C PHE A 140 17.28 -20.04 16.60
N SER A 141 16.27 -20.48 15.86
CA SER A 141 16.10 -21.88 15.43
C SER A 141 16.64 -22.17 14.01
N GLN A 142 17.42 -21.25 13.43
CA GLN A 142 18.07 -21.41 12.11
C GLN A 142 19.62 -21.29 12.17
N ASP A 143 20.20 -21.24 13.36
CA ASP A 143 21.63 -21.49 13.63
C ASP A 143 21.75 -22.81 14.41
#